data_AF-A0A972JZG8-F1
#
_entry.id   AF-A0A972JZG8-F1
#
_cell.length_a   1.000
_cell.length_b   1.000
_cell.length_c   1.000
_cell.angle_alpha   90.00
_cell.angle_beta   90.00
_cell.angle_gamma   90.00
#
_symmetry.space_group_name_H-M   'P 1'
#
loop_
_entity.id
_entity.type
_entity.pdbx_description
1 polymer ?
#
loop_
_entity_poly.entity_id
_entity_poly.type
_entity_poly.pdbx_seq_one_letter_code
_entity_poly.pdbx_strand_id
1 'polypeptide(L)' 'MTWITMYESDALTLVVDDEKQTAMLEVSSGGYRSRYITLHWNKQELAEVIKALQLAHQTLT' A
#
# COMPACT_ATOMS: atom_id res chain seq x y z
N MET A 1 7.28 -18.40 -0.80
CA MET A 1 6.52 -17.14 -0.73
C MET A 1 6.47 -16.68 0.71
N THR A 2 7.20 -15.60 1.03
CA THR A 2 7.11 -14.96 2.35
C THR A 2 6.51 -13.59 2.15
N TRP A 3 5.23 -13.44 2.51
CA TRP A 3 4.54 -12.16 2.50
C TRP A 3 4.83 -11.49 3.83
N ILE A 4 5.44 -10.31 3.80
CA ILE A 4 5.83 -9.57 5.01
C ILE A 4 4.87 -8.41 5.16
N THR A 5 4.01 -8.45 6.19
CA THR A 5 3.13 -7.34 6.53
C THR A 5 3.94 -6.20 7.10
N MET A 6 3.89 -5.04 6.44
CA MET A 6 4.59 -3.82 6.83
C MET A 6 3.70 -2.87 7.62
N TYR A 7 2.39 -2.88 7.33
CA TYR A 7 1.39 -2.06 7.99
C TYR A 7 0.00 -2.70 7.85
N GLU A 8 -0.82 -2.60 8.89
CA GLU A 8 -2.19 -3.11 8.90
C GLU A 8 -3.10 -2.22 9.75
N SER A 9 -4.28 -1.91 9.22
CA SER A 9 -5.42 -1.29 9.91
C SER A 9 -6.72 -1.80 9.31
N ASP A 10 -7.87 -1.46 9.92
CA ASP A 10 -9.20 -1.88 9.43
C ASP A 10 -9.48 -1.51 7.96
N ALA A 11 -8.82 -0.46 7.45
CA ALA A 11 -9.03 0.06 6.11
C ALA A 11 -7.86 -0.18 5.15
N LEU A 12 -6.66 -0.51 5.64
CA LEU A 12 -5.44 -0.53 4.82
C LEU A 12 -4.49 -1.64 5.26
N THR A 13 -3.99 -2.42 4.30
CA THR A 13 -2.94 -3.42 4.53
C THR A 13 -1.82 -3.25 3.50
N LEU A 14 -0.59 -3.03 3.97
CA LEU A 14 0.60 -2.98 3.12
C LEU A 14 1.45 -4.21 3.38
N VAL A 15 1.72 -4.98 2.34
CA VAL A 15 2.61 -6.15 2.38
C VAL A 15 3.71 -6.04 1.35
N VAL A 16 4.84 -6.71 1.61
CA VAL A 16 5.91 -6.91 0.63
C VAL A 16 5.97 -8.38 0.26
N ASP A 17 5.94 -8.65 -1.04
CA ASP A 17 6.28 -9.95 -1.61
C ASP A 17 7.79 -9.96 -1.91
N ASP A 18 8.57 -10.61 -1.05
CA ASP A 18 10.02 -10.67 -1.15
C ASP A 18 10.49 -11.49 -2.37
N GLU A 19 9.68 -12.42 -2.88
CA GLU A 19 10.04 -13.19 -4.08
C GLU A 19 9.87 -12.36 -5.35
N LYS A 20 8.80 -11.56 -5.42
CA LYS A 20 8.52 -10.72 -6.58
C LYS A 20 9.14 -9.32 -6.49
N GLN A 21 9.71 -8.97 -5.34
CA GLN A 21 10.25 -7.64 -5.05
C GLN A 21 9.21 -6.53 -5.32
N THR A 22 7.96 -6.80 -4.92
CA THR A 22 6.81 -5.89 -5.09
C THR A 22 6.17 -5.56 -3.76
N ALA A 23 5.75 -4.31 -3.59
CA ALA A 23 4.84 -3.92 -2.53
C ALA A 23 3.39 -4.01 -2.99
N MET A 24 2.49 -4.43 -2.11
CA MET A 24 1.07 -4.51 -2.36
C MET A 24 0.31 -3.75 -1.27
N LEU A 25 -0.46 -2.74 -1.66
CA LEU A 25 -1.39 -2.03 -0.78
C LEU A 25 -2.81 -2.48 -1.09
N GLU A 26 -3.47 -3.05 -0.10
CA GLU A 26 -4.90 -3.32 -0.11
C GLU A 26 -5.63 -2.21 0.63
N VAL A 27 -6.68 -1.66 0.00
CA VAL A 27 -7.57 -0.65 0.57
C VAL A 27 -8.97 -1.22 0.65
N SER A 28 -9.55 -1.22 1.85
CA SER A 28 -10.93 -1.61 2.10
C SER A 28 -11.79 -0.37 2.29
N SER A 29 -12.95 -0.33 1.62
CA SER A 29 -13.91 0.76 1.78
C SER A 29 -14.67 0.74 3.11
N GLY A 30 -14.52 -0.31 3.93
CA GLY A 30 -15.26 -0.50 5.19
C GLY A 30 -16.77 -0.56 5.00
N GLY A 31 -17.36 -1.77 4.97
CA GLY A 31 -18.81 -1.93 4.86
C GLY A 31 -19.25 -3.39 4.84
N TYR A 32 -20.56 -3.63 4.85
CA TYR A 32 -21.14 -4.99 4.84
C TYR A 32 -20.68 -5.86 3.66
N ARG A 33 -20.29 -5.22 2.54
CA ARG A 33 -19.54 -5.85 1.46
C ARG A 33 -18.28 -5.04 1.19
N SER A 34 -17.17 -5.44 1.79
CA SER A 34 -15.86 -4.83 1.53
C SER A 34 -15.55 -4.87 0.04
N ARG A 35 -15.30 -3.70 -0.55
CA ARG A 35 -14.65 -3.59 -1.85
C ARG A 35 -13.18 -3.36 -1.58
N TYR A 36 -12.36 -4.26 -2.11
CA TYR A 36 -10.92 -4.19 -2.00
C TYR A 36 -10.36 -3.63 -3.30
N ILE A 37 -9.54 -2.59 -3.19
CA ILE A 37 -8.67 -2.13 -4.26
C ILE A 37 -7.26 -2.53 -3.87
N THR A 38 -6.61 -3.30 -4.73
CA THR A 38 -5.24 -3.75 -4.51
C THR A 38 -4.33 -3.07 -5.52
N LEU A 39 -3.35 -2.32 -5.01
CA LEU A 39 -2.32 -1.66 -5.79
C LEU A 39 -1.02 -2.43 -5.64
N HIS A 40 -0.34 -2.70 -6.75
CA HIS A 40 0.97 -3.34 -6.74
C HIS A 40 1.99 -2.37 -7.31
N TRP A 41 3.14 -2.27 -6.66
CA TRP A 41 4.26 -1.45 -7.10
C TRP A 41 5.54 -2.24 -7.06
N ASN A 42 6.33 -2.13 -8.13
CA ASN A 42 7.74 -2.50 -8.08
C ASN A 42 8.54 -1.47 -7.27
N LYS A 43 9.83 -1.73 -7.06
CA LYS A 43 10.71 -0.86 -6.27
C LYS A 43 10.78 0.60 -6.78
N GLN A 44 10.78 0.82 -8.09
CA GLN A 44 10.84 2.16 -8.68
C GLN A 44 9.52 2.91 -8.49
N GLU A 45 8.40 2.27 -8.86
CA GLU A 45 7.06 2.85 -8.70
C GLU A 45 6.76 3.17 -7.23
N LEU A 46 7.16 2.29 -6.31
CA LEU A 46 7.02 2.51 -4.88
C LEU A 46 7.78 3.76 -4.42
N ALA A 47 9.00 3.98 -4.91
CA ALA A 47 9.77 5.16 -4.57
C ALA A 47 9.10 6.46 -5.05
N GLU A 48 8.49 6.43 -6.25
CA GLU A 48 7.74 7.57 -6.79
C GLU A 48 6.47 7.84 -5.97
N VAL A 49 5.72 6.80 -5.60
CA VAL A 49 4.53 6.92 -4.74
C VAL A 49 4.90 7.45 -3.36
N ILE A 50 5.97 6.97 -2.74
CA ILE A 50 6.46 7.48 -1.45
C ILE A 50 6.76 8.98 -1.54
N LYS A 51 7.46 9.41 -2.60
CA LYS A 51 7.76 10.83 -2.81
C LYS A 51 6.48 11.66 -2.95
N ALA A 52 5.51 11.18 -3.71
CA ALA A 52 4.22 11.86 -3.87
C ALA A 52 3.43 11.95 -2.55
N LEU A 53 3.40 10.88 -1.75
CA LEU A 53 2.74 10.85 -0.44
C LEU A 53 3.42 11.81 0.55
N GLN A 54 4.75 11.88 0.57
CA GLN A 54 5.48 12.82 1.41
C GLN A 54 5.19 14.28 1.03
N LEU A 55 5.16 14.59 -0.27
CA LEU A 55 4.76 15.92 -0.77
C LEU A 55 3.32 16.27 -0.36
N ALA A 56 2.39 15.32 -0.49
CA ALA A 56 1.00 15.51 -0.06
C ALA A 56 0.92 15.80 1.45
N HIS A 57 1.61 15.02 2.28
CA HIS A 57 1.67 15.24 3.72
C HIS A 57 2.20 16.63 4.11
N GLN A 58 3.22 17.13 3.40
CA GLN A 58 3.75 18.48 3.62
C GLN A 58 2.81 19.60 3.18
N THR A 59 1.90 19.32 2.24
CA THR A 59 0.98 20.31 1.66
C THR A 59 -0.31 20.45 2.47
N LEU A 60 -0.73 19.38 3.16
CA LEU A 60 -1.87 19.40 4.06
C LEU A 60 -1.56 20.32 5.26
N THR A 61 -2.46 21.28 5.52
CA THR A 61 -2.35 22.29 6.59
C THR A 61 -3.22 21.92 7.79
#